data_AF-A0A6C1P431-F1
#
_entry.id   AF-A0A6C1P431-F1
#
_cell.length_a   1.000
_cell.length_b   1.000
_cell.length_c   1.000
_cell.angle_alpha   90.00
_cell.angle_beta   90.00
_cell.angle_gamma   90.00
#
_symmetry.space_group_name_H-M   'P 1'
#
loop_
_entity.id
_entity.type
_entity.pdbx_description
1 polymer ?
#
loop_
_entity_poly.entity_id
_entity_poly.type
_entity_poly.pdbx_seq_one_letter_code
_entity_poly.pdbx_strand_id
1 'polypeptide(L)'
;MSRYNPKIYFRGVIGLLMLIIWSAVLTTGILMWLAPHGQGRGSEPFLFNLTRHDWGDLHLYLALTAVVITIIHVVADWKIFVSSLKHMVRSHQGAG
;
A
#
# COMPACT_ATOMS: atom_id res chain seq x y z
N MET A 1 15.55 -17.87 26.56
CA MET A 1 14.12 -17.52 26.48
C MET A 1 13.96 -16.29 25.60
N SER A 2 13.39 -16.45 24.40
CA SER A 2 13.12 -15.35 23.47
C SER A 2 12.27 -14.28 24.17
N ARG A 3 12.81 -13.07 24.34
CA ARG A 3 12.03 -11.94 24.85
C ARG A 3 11.03 -11.53 23.77
N TYR A 4 9.84 -12.11 23.81
CA TYR A 4 8.73 -11.74 22.95
C TYR A 4 8.38 -10.26 23.19
N ASN A 5 8.77 -9.37 22.28
CA ASN A 5 8.40 -7.95 22.33
C ASN A 5 7.24 -7.71 21.35
N PRO A 6 5.98 -7.75 21.82
CA PRO A 6 4.80 -7.72 20.95
C PRO A 6 4.76 -6.51 20.02
N LYS A 7 5.38 -5.39 20.41
CA LYS A 7 5.46 -4.17 19.59
C LYS A 7 6.33 -4.34 18.33
N ILE A 8 7.42 -5.09 18.43
CA ILE A 8 8.32 -5.35 17.29
C ILE A 8 7.64 -6.30 16.30
N TYR A 9 6.99 -7.34 16.81
CA TYR A 9 6.20 -8.26 15.98
C TYR A 9 5.05 -7.55 15.27
N PHE A 10 4.28 -6.73 15.99
CA PHE A 10 3.18 -5.96 15.41
C PHE A 10 3.64 -5.04 14.26
N ARG A 11 4.75 -4.32 14.44
CA ARG A 11 5.37 -3.49 13.39
C ARG A 11 5.82 -4.31 12.19
N GLY A 12 6.47 -5.45 12.42
CA GLY A 12 6.90 -6.35 11.36
C GLY A 12 5.72 -6.93 10.56
N VAL A 13 4.65 -7.32 11.24
CA VAL A 13 3.42 -7.83 10.61
C VAL A 13 2.76 -6.75 9.76
N ILE A 14 2.60 -5.53 10.29
CA ILE A 14 2.05 -4.40 9.50
C ILE A 14 2.90 -4.12 8.28
N GLY A 15 4.22 -4.07 8.41
CA GLY A 15 5.12 -3.84 7.28
C GLY A 15 5.01 -4.92 6.20
N LEU A 16 4.92 -6.19 6.60
CA LEU A 16 4.73 -7.30 5.66
C LEU A 16 3.37 -7.23 4.96
N LEU A 17 2.30 -6.96 5.70
CA LEU A 17 0.95 -6.76 5.13
C LEU A 17 0.94 -5.58 4.15
N MET A 18 1.66 -4.50 4.47
CA MET A 18 1.81 -3.35 3.59
C MET A 18 2.51 -3.74 2.28
N LEU A 19 3.60 -4.51 2.34
CA LEU A 19 4.28 -4.99 1.13
C LEU A 19 3.34 -5.83 0.26
N ILE A 20 2.62 -6.78 0.87
CA ILE A 20 1.72 -7.68 0.14
C ILE A 20 0.58 -6.89 -0.53
N ILE A 21 -0.10 -6.02 0.22
CA ILE A 21 -1.25 -5.27 -0.30
C ILE A 21 -0.82 -4.29 -1.40
N TRP A 22 0.32 -3.60 -1.24
CA TRP A 22 0.85 -2.70 -2.28
C TRP A 22 1.32 -3.45 -3.52
N SER A 23 1.91 -4.64 -3.37
CA SER A 23 2.23 -5.50 -4.52
C SER A 23 0.96 -5.92 -5.26
N ALA A 24 -0.11 -6.30 -4.56
CA ALA A 24 -1.39 -6.65 -5.18
C ALA A 24 -2.05 -5.46 -5.91
N VAL A 25 -1.99 -4.26 -5.33
CA VAL A 25 -2.44 -3.01 -5.98
C VAL A 25 -1.64 -2.74 -7.25
N LEU A 26 -0.30 -2.88 -7.19
CA LEU A 26 0.56 -2.70 -8.36
C LEU A 26 0.24 -3.70 -9.47
N THR A 27 0.11 -4.99 -9.13
CA THR A 27 -0.21 -6.05 -10.10
C THR A 27 -1.57 -5.80 -10.76
N THR A 28 -2.60 -5.48 -9.98
CA THR A 28 -3.94 -5.18 -10.53
C THR A 28 -3.94 -3.90 -11.38
N GLY A 29 -3.17 -2.88 -11.01
CA GLY A 29 -2.99 -1.67 -11.82
C GLY A 29 -2.31 -1.94 -13.17
N ILE A 30 -1.23 -2.73 -13.17
CA ILE A 30 -0.54 -3.17 -14.40
C ILE A 30 -1.49 -4.02 -15.27
N LEU A 31 -2.25 -4.92 -14.66
CA LEU A 31 -3.21 -5.77 -15.36
C LEU A 31 -4.28 -4.92 -16.06
N MET A 32 -4.84 -3.90 -15.40
CA MET A 32 -5.80 -2.98 -16.01
C MET A 32 -5.19 -2.09 -17.10
N TRP A 33 -3.90 -1.75 -16.98
CA TRP A 33 -3.18 -1.01 -18.02
C TRP A 33 -2.90 -1.85 -19.26
N LEU A 34 -2.73 -3.16 -19.10
CA LEU A 34 -2.60 -4.12 -20.21
C LEU A 34 -3.95 -4.55 -20.80
N ALA A 35 -5.05 -4.33 -20.08
CA ALA A 35 -6.38 -4.76 -20.51
C ALA A 35 -6.77 -4.07 -21.84
N PRO A 36 -7.37 -4.79 -22.80
CA PRO A 36 -7.70 -4.25 -24.11
C PRO A 36 -8.67 -3.06 -24.01
N HIS A 37 -8.29 -1.95 -24.67
CA HIS A 37 -9.04 -0.70 -24.69
C HIS A 37 -9.83 -0.56 -26.00
N GLY A 38 -11.07 -0.06 -25.95
CA GLY A 38 -11.93 0.19 -27.13
C GLY A 38 -13.41 0.25 -26.78
N GLN A 39 -14.23 0.92 -27.61
CA GLN A 39 -15.69 0.96 -27.43
C GLN A 39 -16.26 -0.47 -27.38
N GLY A 40 -16.97 -0.79 -26.30
CA GLY A 40 -17.61 -2.10 -26.09
C GLY A 40 -16.73 -3.18 -25.45
N ARG A 41 -15.40 -3.02 -25.37
CA ARG A 41 -14.49 -4.05 -24.80
C ARG A 41 -14.38 -4.06 -23.28
N GLY A 42 -15.02 -3.10 -22.59
CA GLY A 42 -15.02 -3.05 -21.13
C GLY A 42 -15.75 -4.22 -20.46
N SER A 43 -16.68 -4.86 -21.20
CA SER A 43 -17.52 -5.97 -20.74
C SER A 43 -17.00 -7.35 -21.19
N GLU A 44 -15.94 -7.38 -22.00
CA GLU A 44 -15.34 -8.63 -22.45
C GLU A 44 -14.48 -9.21 -21.31
N PRO A 45 -14.59 -10.52 -21.03
CA PRO A 45 -13.75 -11.17 -20.03
C PRO A 45 -12.28 -11.08 -20.46
N PHE A 46 -11.43 -10.58 -19.56
CA PHE A 46 -10.00 -10.41 -19.86
C PHE A 46 -9.14 -11.51 -19.22
N LEU A 47 -9.26 -11.67 -17.90
CA LEU A 47 -8.41 -12.58 -17.13
C LEU A 47 -9.21 -13.17 -15.98
N PHE A 48 -9.10 -14.47 -15.75
CA PHE A 48 -9.96 -15.24 -14.83
C PHE A 48 -11.46 -15.09 -15.08
N ASN A 49 -11.86 -14.85 -16.34
CA ASN A 49 -13.25 -14.58 -16.71
C ASN A 49 -13.83 -13.31 -16.05
N LEU A 50 -12.98 -12.44 -15.51
CA LEU A 50 -13.35 -11.14 -14.97
C LEU A 50 -13.20 -10.06 -16.04
N THR A 51 -14.16 -9.14 -16.07
CA THR A 51 -14.13 -7.99 -16.96
C THR A 51 -13.13 -6.95 -16.47
N ARG A 52 -12.74 -6.00 -17.33
CA ARG A 52 -11.91 -4.85 -16.92
C ARG A 52 -12.57 -4.05 -15.79
N HIS A 53 -13.89 -4.01 -15.74
CA HIS A 53 -14.64 -3.35 -14.68
C HIS A 53 -14.46 -4.06 -13.34
N ASP A 54 -14.60 -5.39 -13.31
CA ASP A 54 -14.44 -6.18 -12.08
C ASP A 54 -13.02 -6.08 -11.52
N TRP A 55 -12.00 -6.05 -12.40
CA TRP A 55 -10.61 -5.79 -12.01
C TRP A 55 -10.42 -4.38 -11.44
N GLY A 56 -11.19 -3.40 -11.94
CA GLY A 56 -11.23 -2.03 -11.42
C GLY A 56 -11.82 -1.96 -10.01
N ASP A 57 -12.91 -2.66 -9.75
CA ASP A 57 -13.51 -2.74 -8.42
C ASP A 57 -12.56 -3.43 -7.44
N LEU A 58 -11.96 -4.55 -7.84
CA LEU A 58 -10.95 -5.24 -7.02
C LEU A 58 -9.76 -4.32 -6.71
N HIS A 59 -9.24 -3.61 -7.72
CA HIS A 59 -8.14 -2.66 -7.54
C HIS A 59 -8.52 -1.54 -6.56
N LEU A 60 -9.74 -1.01 -6.65
CA LEU A 60 -10.22 0.04 -5.75
C LEU A 60 -10.31 -0.45 -4.30
N TYR A 61 -10.88 -1.64 -4.06
CA TYR A 61 -10.95 -2.21 -2.72
C TYR A 61 -9.55 -2.50 -2.14
N LEU A 62 -8.64 -3.03 -2.96
CA LEU A 62 -7.24 -3.25 -2.55
C LEU A 62 -6.54 -1.93 -2.24
N ALA A 63 -6.71 -0.91 -3.07
CA ALA A 63 -6.10 0.41 -2.87
C ALA A 63 -6.62 1.09 -1.60
N LEU A 64 -7.94 1.06 -1.37
CA LEU A 64 -8.54 1.61 -0.16
C LEU A 64 -8.03 0.88 1.09
N THR A 65 -7.95 -0.45 1.05
CA THR A 65 -7.39 -1.26 2.13
C THR A 65 -5.92 -0.93 2.38
N ALA A 66 -5.12 -0.78 1.31
CA ALA A 66 -3.72 -0.39 1.40
C ALA A 66 -3.54 0.99 2.07
N VAL A 67 -4.41 1.95 1.74
CA VAL A 67 -4.41 3.28 2.39
C VAL A 67 -4.71 3.16 3.88
N VAL A 68 -5.73 2.39 4.27
CA VAL A 68 -6.07 2.18 5.70
C VAL A 68 -4.90 1.55 6.46
N ILE A 69 -4.28 0.50 5.93
CA ILE A 69 -3.12 -0.16 6.56
C ILE A 69 -1.93 0.82 6.64
N THR A 70 -1.71 1.63 5.61
CA THR A 70 -0.62 2.63 5.60
C THR A 70 -0.85 3.70 6.68
N ILE A 71 -2.09 4.15 6.87
CA ILE A 71 -2.43 5.07 7.97
C ILE A 71 -2.14 4.42 9.32
N ILE A 72 -2.57 3.18 9.53
CA ILE A 72 -2.31 2.42 10.77
C ILE A 72 -0.79 2.30 11.02
N HIS A 73 -0.01 2.02 9.97
CA HIS A 73 1.45 1.96 10.05
C HIS A 73 2.06 3.29 10.51
N VAL A 74 1.69 4.40 9.86
CA VAL A 74 2.19 5.74 10.21
C VAL A 74 1.81 6.13 11.63
N VAL A 75 0.59 5.82 12.09
CA VAL A 75 0.13 6.11 13.46
C VAL A 75 0.86 5.23 14.48
N ALA A 76 1.06 3.94 14.19
CA ALA A 76 1.82 3.04 15.06
C ALA A 76 3.28 3.49 15.23
N ASP A 77 3.85 4.13 14.21
CA ASP A 77 5.21 4.66 14.18
C ASP A 77 5.31 6.18 14.36
N TRP A 78 4.22 6.83 14.79
CA TRP A 78 4.08 8.30 14.86
C TRP A 78 5.23 9.00 15.58
N LYS A 79 5.72 8.42 16.68
CA LYS A 79 6.85 8.99 17.46
C LYS A 79 8.16 9.01 16.66
N ILE A 80 8.41 7.96 15.87
CA ILE A 80 9.61 7.86 15.02
C ILE A 80 9.46 8.82 13.85
N PHE A 81 8.29 8.86 13.23
CA PHE A 81 7.99 9.75 12.11
C PHE A 81 8.22 11.23 12.45
N VAL A 82 7.66 11.71 13.58
CA VAL A 82 7.86 13.09 14.05
C VAL A 82 9.32 13.36 14.44
N SER A 83 10.02 12.38 15.02
CA SER A 83 11.45 12.52 15.33
C SER A 83 12.30 12.68 14.07
N SER A 84 12.04 11.89 13.03
CA SER A 84 12.74 11.98 11.75
C SER A 84 12.46 13.31 11.04
N LEU A 85 11.21 13.77 11.04
CA LEU A 85 10.86 15.10 10.50
C LEU A 85 11.57 16.23 11.25
N LYS A 86 11.58 16.19 12.59
CA LYS A 86 12.32 17.18 13.40
C LYS A 86 13.82 17.15 13.14
N HIS A 87 14.38 15.97 12.89
CA HIS A 87 15.80 15.83 12.56
C HIS A 87 16.13 16.49 11.20
N MET A 88 15.29 16.26 10.18
CA MET A 88 15.46 16.83 8.85
C MET A 88 15.29 18.36 8.82
N VAL A 89 14.38 18.91 9.62
CA VAL A 89 14.21 20.37 9.75
C VAL A 89 15.39 20.99 10.50
N ARG A 90 15.91 20.33 11.55
CA ARG A 90 17.07 20.82 12.31
C ARG A 90 18.38 20.74 11.52
N SER A 91 18.57 19.72 10.67
CA SER A 91 19.77 19.61 9.83
C SER A 91 19.91 20.77 8.84
N HIS A 92 18.81 21.45 8.48
CA HIS A 92 18.85 22.64 7.63
C HIS A 92 19.11 23.95 8.41
N GLN A 93 18.91 23.96 9.74
CA GLN A 93 19.10 25.14 10.59
C GLN A 93 20.50 25.25 11.19
N GLY A 94 21.31 24.18 11.16
CA GLY A 94 22.71 24.18 11.63
C GLY A 94 23.76 24.45 10.56
N ALA A 95 23.34 24.78 9.33
CA ALA A 95 24.21 25.07 8.19
C ALA A 95 24.20 26.55 7.75
N GLY A 96 23.64 27.43 8.58
CA GLY A 96 23.58 28.89 8.39
C GLY A 96 24.30 29.62 9.52
#